data_AF-A0A399ZKH7-F1
#
_entry.id   AF-A0A399ZKH7-F1
#
_cell.length_a   1.000
_cell.length_b   1.000
_cell.length_c   1.000
_cell.angle_alpha   90.00
_cell.angle_beta   90.00
_cell.angle_gamma   90.00
#
_symmetry.space_group_name_H-M   'P 1'
#
loop_
_entity.id
_entity.type
_entity.pdbx_description
1 polymer ?
#
loop_
_entity_poly.entity_id
_entity_poly.type
_entity_poly.pdbx_seq_one_letter_code
_entity_poly.pdbx_strand_id
1 'polypeptide(L)'
;MASHFKIRRLTRAERKALITGLLFTMPWIVGFLAFRVYPFFASLYYSFTFYPILDRPKWVGMANYIDLFDDPRFLTSLYNTSYYALGAVPLATLVGIALAMLLNARVRGLSIFRTIYFLPSITPVVATAIVWLWMFDPINGVINYLLSVAGIQGPPWMGSPTWSKPALILMSMWGVG
;
A
#
# COMPACT_ATOMS: atom_id res chain seq x y z
N MET A 1 -16.12 45.66 11.12
CA MET A 1 -16.30 44.31 11.70
C MET A 1 -14.97 43.55 11.54
N ALA A 2 -13.99 43.83 12.40
CA ALA A 2 -12.66 43.21 12.36
C ALA A 2 -12.43 42.51 13.71
N SER A 3 -12.45 41.18 13.71
CA SER A 3 -12.20 40.35 14.88
C SER A 3 -10.72 40.40 15.24
N HIS A 4 -10.40 41.10 16.33
CA HIS A 4 -9.08 41.09 16.93
C HIS A 4 -8.78 39.70 17.51
N PHE A 5 -8.02 38.88 16.78
CA PHE A 5 -7.27 37.77 17.38
C PHE A 5 -6.19 38.35 18.30
N LYS A 6 -6.51 38.56 19.58
CA LYS A 6 -5.52 38.87 20.61
C LYS A 6 -4.69 37.62 20.87
N ILE A 7 -3.42 37.63 20.43
CA ILE A 7 -2.45 36.59 20.78
C ILE A 7 -2.25 36.63 22.30
N ARG A 8 -2.92 35.73 23.02
CA ARG A 8 -2.80 35.60 24.48
C ARG A 8 -1.37 35.14 24.81
N ARG A 9 -0.65 35.93 25.61
CA ARG A 9 0.67 35.53 26.13
C ARG A 9 0.49 34.36 27.11
N LEU A 10 1.27 33.30 26.91
CA LEU A 10 1.28 32.13 27.78
C LEU A 10 1.74 32.52 29.20
N THR A 11 1.03 32.04 30.22
CA THR A 11 1.44 32.13 31.62
C THR A 11 2.66 31.25 31.87
N ARG A 12 3.41 31.49 32.97
CA ARG A 12 4.59 30.69 33.33
C ARG A 12 4.26 29.20 33.51
N ALA A 13 3.07 28.89 34.03
CA ALA A 13 2.58 27.52 34.19
C ALA A 13 2.28 26.84 32.85
N GLU A 14 1.60 27.53 31.93
CA GLU A 14 1.33 27.04 30.57
C GLU A 14 2.64 26.82 29.79
N ARG A 15 3.63 27.71 29.93
CA ARG A 15 4.95 27.55 29.30
C ARG A 15 5.70 26.33 29.85
N LYS A 16 5.64 26.10 31.16
CA LYS A 16 6.28 24.92 31.78
C LYS A 16 5.60 23.63 31.30
N ALA A 17 4.27 23.59 31.25
CA ALA A 17 3.52 22.45 30.74
C ALA A 17 3.84 22.16 29.26
N LEU A 18 3.94 23.20 28.43
CA LEU A 18 4.32 23.08 27.02
C LEU A 18 5.74 22.54 26.85
N ILE A 19 6.72 23.05 27.60
CA ILE A 19 8.10 22.56 27.56
C ILE A 19 8.17 21.09 27.99
N THR A 20 7.48 20.72 29.06
CA THR A 20 7.42 19.32 29.52
C THR A 20 6.77 18.42 28.47
N GLY A 21 5.65 18.83 27.88
CA GLY A 21 4.99 18.07 26.80
C GLY A 21 5.86 17.93 25.55
N LEU A 22 6.59 18.99 25.17
CA LEU A 22 7.56 18.95 24.08
C LEU A 22 8.69 17.98 24.41
N LEU A 23 9.26 18.00 25.61
CA LEU A 23 10.32 17.07 26.02
C LEU A 23 9.87 15.59 25.93
N PHE A 24 8.64 15.27 26.34
CA PHE A 24 8.10 13.91 26.21
C PHE A 24 7.85 13.50 24.75
N THR A 25 7.51 14.45 23.88
CA THR A 25 7.25 14.19 22.46
C THR A 25 8.49 14.32 21.58
N MET A 26 9.59 14.91 22.09
CA MET A 26 10.84 15.14 21.36
C MET A 26 11.39 13.87 20.71
N PRO A 27 11.49 12.69 21.37
CA PRO A 27 12.03 11.50 20.73
C PRO A 27 11.25 11.09 19.48
N TRP A 28 9.92 11.20 19.52
CA TRP A 28 9.06 10.91 18.37
C TRP A 28 9.23 11.98 17.27
N ILE A 29 9.27 13.26 17.64
CA ILE A 29 9.47 14.37 16.69
C ILE A 29 10.82 14.24 15.98
N VAL A 30 11.89 13.99 16.73
CA VAL A 30 13.24 13.80 16.17
C VAL A 30 13.26 12.60 15.24
N GLY A 31 12.67 11.48 15.63
CA GLY A 31 12.56 10.30 14.77
C GLY A 31 11.76 10.59 13.50
N PHE A 32 10.62 11.27 13.61
CA PHE A 32 9.81 11.68 12.46
C PHE A 32 10.57 12.61 11.51
N LEU A 33 11.28 13.60 12.04
CA LEU A 33 12.06 14.53 11.24
C LEU A 33 13.23 13.84 10.54
N ALA A 34 13.98 13.02 11.27
CA ALA A 34 15.19 12.37 10.76
C ALA A 34 14.88 11.24 9.76
N PHE A 35 13.83 10.45 9.99
CA PHE A 35 13.56 9.24 9.21
C PHE A 35 12.40 9.38 8.23
N ARG A 36 11.56 10.42 8.34
CA ARG A 36 10.45 10.64 7.40
C ARG A 36 10.59 11.93 6.61
N VAL A 37 10.79 13.05 7.31
CA VAL A 37 10.82 14.38 6.66
C VAL A 37 12.12 14.59 5.90
N TYR A 38 13.26 14.26 6.50
CA TYR A 38 14.56 14.42 5.86
C TYR A 38 14.68 13.57 4.58
N PRO A 39 14.39 12.24 4.57
CA PRO A 39 14.48 11.44 3.36
C PRO A 39 13.47 11.86 2.28
N PHE A 40 12.30 12.38 2.66
CA PHE A 40 11.32 12.92 1.72
C PHE A 40 11.88 14.13 0.97
N PHE A 41 12.38 15.13 1.68
CA PHE A 41 12.96 16.31 1.05
C PHE A 41 14.28 16.01 0.33
N ALA A 42 15.08 15.07 0.82
CA ALA A 42 16.27 14.59 0.13
C ALA A 42 15.90 13.92 -1.20
N SER A 43 14.92 13.01 -1.21
CA SER A 43 14.40 12.38 -2.44
C SER A 43 13.85 13.40 -3.42
N LEU A 44 13.14 14.42 -2.92
CA LEU A 44 12.63 15.51 -3.75
C LEU A 44 13.76 16.36 -4.32
N TYR A 45 14.80 16.67 -3.55
CA TYR A 45 15.98 17.37 -4.08
C TYR A 45 16.67 16.53 -5.16
N TYR A 46 16.86 15.23 -4.89
CA TYR A 46 17.52 14.33 -5.82
C TYR A 46 16.75 14.08 -7.10
N SER A 47 15.41 14.19 -7.11
CA SER A 47 14.62 14.05 -8.33
C SER A 47 14.89 15.16 -9.36
N PHE A 48 15.44 16.31 -8.95
CA PHE A 48 15.91 17.38 -9.85
C PHE A 48 17.41 17.30 -10.18
N THR A 49 18.09 16.26 -9.70
CA THR A 49 19.51 16.04 -9.95
C THR A 49 19.73 14.77 -10.76
N PHE A 50 20.71 14.79 -11.65
CA PHE A 50 21.30 13.58 -12.19
C PHE A 50 22.28 13.05 -11.14
N TYR A 51 21.93 11.90 -10.53
CA TYR A 51 22.69 11.27 -9.47
C TYR A 51 23.35 9.96 -9.98
N PRO A 52 24.51 10.04 -10.65
CA PRO A 52 25.31 8.86 -10.94
C PRO A 52 25.92 8.31 -9.65
N ILE A 53 25.84 6.99 -9.41
CA ILE A 53 26.27 6.33 -8.16
C ILE A 53 27.73 6.65 -7.80
N LEU A 54 28.59 6.89 -8.80
CA LEU A 54 30.04 7.07 -8.65
C LEU A 54 30.50 8.53 -8.71
N ASP A 55 29.61 9.48 -9.02
CA ASP A 55 29.96 10.86 -9.33
C ASP A 55 29.13 11.85 -8.49
N ARG A 56 29.55 13.11 -8.43
CA ARG A 56 28.80 14.14 -7.68
C ARG A 56 27.45 14.43 -8.35
N PRO A 57 26.36 14.65 -7.58
CA PRO A 57 25.06 15.02 -8.13
C PRO A 57 25.15 16.30 -8.95
N LYS A 58 24.64 16.25 -10.18
CA LYS A 58 24.55 17.41 -11.07
C LYS A 58 23.10 17.88 -11.11
N TRP A 59 22.85 19.15 -10.83
CA TRP A 59 21.50 19.71 -10.95
C TRP A 59 21.09 19.75 -12.42
N VAL A 60 19.98 19.09 -12.77
CA VAL A 60 19.44 19.01 -14.14
C VAL A 60 18.04 19.61 -14.25
N GLY A 61 17.50 20.16 -13.15
CA GLY A 61 16.17 20.75 -13.13
C GLY A 61 15.09 19.72 -13.47
N MET A 62 14.22 20.03 -14.44
CA MET A 62 13.08 19.17 -14.79
C MET A 62 13.39 18.09 -15.84
N ALA A 63 14.64 17.96 -16.29
CA ALA A 63 15.02 17.01 -17.36
C ALA A 63 14.57 15.57 -17.04
N ASN A 64 14.81 15.11 -15.81
CA ASN A 64 14.39 13.78 -15.35
C ASN A 64 12.89 13.51 -15.52
N TYR A 65 12.04 14.54 -15.37
CA TYR A 65 10.59 14.38 -15.51
C TYR A 65 10.17 14.31 -16.98
N ILE A 66 10.81 15.10 -17.85
CA ILE A 66 10.55 15.07 -19.30
C ILE A 66 10.91 13.68 -19.83
N ASP A 67 12.13 13.21 -19.52
CA ASP A 67 12.60 11.87 -19.93
C ASP A 67 11.69 10.75 -19.39
N LEU A 68 11.13 10.92 -18.19
CA LEU A 68 10.23 9.96 -17.58
C LEU A 68 8.90 9.84 -18.33
N PHE A 69 8.31 10.96 -18.78
CA PHE A 69 7.05 10.93 -19.53
C PHE A 69 7.21 10.40 -20.97
N ASP A 70 8.40 10.53 -21.54
CA ASP A 70 8.73 9.97 -22.86
C ASP A 70 9.08 8.46 -22.79
N ASP A 71 9.33 7.90 -21.60
CA ASP A 71 9.62 6.46 -21.42
C ASP A 71 8.33 5.60 -21.50
N PRO A 72 8.17 4.74 -22.52
CA PRO A 72 7.01 3.84 -22.63
C PRO A 72 6.87 2.87 -21.45
N ARG A 73 7.97 2.53 -20.77
CA ARG A 73 7.95 1.63 -19.61
C ARG A 73 7.33 2.32 -18.40
N PHE A 74 7.56 3.63 -18.22
CA PHE A 74 6.93 4.41 -17.18
C PHE A 74 5.42 4.50 -17.39
N LEU A 75 4.97 4.78 -18.62
CA LEU A 75 3.54 4.83 -18.92
C LEU A 75 2.86 3.46 -18.72
N THR A 76 3.56 2.38 -19.09
CA THR A 76 3.07 1.01 -18.89
C THR A 76 2.97 0.66 -17.40
N SER A 77 3.97 1.01 -16.60
CA SER A 77 3.95 0.76 -15.16
C SER A 77 2.87 1.58 -14.46
N LEU A 78 2.71 2.86 -14.83
CA LEU A 78 1.65 3.73 -14.34
C LEU A 78 0.27 3.14 -14.65
N TYR A 79 0.02 2.72 -15.89
CA TYR A 79 -1.23 2.06 -16.28
C TYR A 79 -1.49 0.78 -15.47
N ASN A 80 -0.47 -0.07 -15.31
CA ASN A 80 -0.61 -1.32 -14.56
C ASN A 80 -0.92 -1.07 -13.07
N THR A 81 -0.23 -0.12 -12.44
CA THR A 81 -0.47 0.26 -11.05
C THR A 81 -1.85 0.90 -10.87
N SER A 82 -2.26 1.78 -11.78
CA SER A 82 -3.60 2.38 -11.75
C SER A 82 -4.69 1.33 -11.95
N TYR A 83 -4.52 0.40 -12.90
CA TYR A 83 -5.45 -0.71 -13.11
C TYR A 83 -5.59 -1.57 -11.86
N TYR A 84 -4.46 -1.94 -11.24
CA TYR A 84 -4.46 -2.70 -9.99
C TYR A 84 -5.16 -1.92 -8.87
N ALA A 85 -4.82 -0.65 -8.65
CA ALA A 85 -5.38 0.15 -7.56
C ALA A 85 -6.90 0.38 -7.73
N LEU A 86 -7.34 0.72 -8.94
CA LEU A 86 -8.76 0.96 -9.24
C LEU A 86 -9.60 -0.33 -9.19
N GLY A 87 -9.00 -1.50 -9.41
CA GLY A 87 -9.69 -2.77 -9.24
C GLY A 87 -9.67 -3.28 -7.80
N ALA A 88 -8.49 -3.31 -7.18
CA ALA A 88 -8.29 -3.89 -5.86
C ALA A 88 -8.93 -3.06 -4.75
N VAL A 89 -8.81 -1.72 -4.77
CA VAL A 89 -9.28 -0.88 -3.66
C VAL A 89 -10.81 -0.92 -3.50
N PRO A 90 -11.62 -0.70 -4.56
CA PRO A 90 -13.07 -0.79 -4.44
C PRO A 90 -13.53 -2.21 -4.10
N LEU A 91 -12.91 -3.24 -4.70
CA LEU A 91 -13.26 -4.62 -4.42
C LEU A 91 -12.96 -5.00 -2.97
N ALA A 92 -11.78 -4.63 -2.46
CA ALA A 92 -11.41 -4.83 -1.05
C ALA A 92 -12.39 -4.13 -0.10
N THR A 93 -12.80 -2.91 -0.45
CA THR A 93 -13.76 -2.14 0.35
C THR A 93 -15.14 -2.81 0.36
N LEU A 94 -15.64 -3.24 -0.80
CA LEU A 94 -16.92 -3.95 -0.92
C LEU A 94 -16.91 -5.27 -0.16
N VAL A 95 -15.86 -6.07 -0.33
CA VAL A 95 -15.70 -7.35 0.36
C VAL A 95 -15.56 -7.14 1.86
N GLY A 96 -14.77 -6.16 2.30
CA GLY A 96 -14.61 -5.83 3.72
C GLY A 96 -15.92 -5.40 4.38
N ILE A 97 -16.73 -4.57 3.71
CA ILE A 97 -18.05 -4.18 4.19
C ILE A 97 -19.00 -5.39 4.22
N ALA A 98 -19.01 -6.22 3.17
CA ALA A 98 -19.83 -7.44 3.12
C ALA A 98 -19.49 -8.40 4.28
N LEU A 99 -18.21 -8.63 4.53
CA LEU A 99 -17.73 -9.47 5.63
C LEU A 99 -18.06 -8.84 6.99
N ALA A 100 -17.89 -7.53 7.16
CA ALA A 100 -18.27 -6.83 8.38
C ALA A 100 -19.77 -6.95 8.69
N MET A 101 -20.64 -6.85 7.67
CA MET A 101 -22.08 -7.06 7.83
C MET A 101 -22.41 -8.50 8.22
N LEU A 102 -21.75 -9.49 7.61
CA LEU A 102 -21.91 -10.91 7.95
C LEU A 102 -21.48 -11.21 9.39
N LEU A 103 -20.39 -10.60 9.86
CA LEU A 103 -19.90 -10.74 11.23
C LEU A 103 -20.76 -10.01 12.27
N ASN A 104 -21.55 -9.02 11.84
CA ASN A 104 -22.51 -8.32 12.69
C ASN A 104 -23.85 -9.10 12.82
N ALA A 105 -24.15 -10.00 11.89
CA ALA A 105 -25.34 -10.83 11.98
C ALA A 105 -25.24 -11.81 13.16
N ARG A 106 -26.32 -11.99 13.93
CA ARG A 106 -26.39 -12.95 15.05
C ARG A 106 -26.52 -14.39 14.54
N VAL A 107 -25.54 -14.88 13.79
CA VAL A 107 -25.48 -16.26 13.29
C VAL A 107 -24.75 -17.18 14.28
N ARG A 108 -25.24 -18.43 14.40
CA ARG A 108 -24.57 -19.50 15.15
C ARG A 108 -23.25 -19.85 14.46
N GLY A 109 -22.14 -19.85 15.19
CA GLY A 109 -20.79 -20.13 14.64
C GLY A 109 -19.85 -18.92 14.52
N LEU A 110 -20.23 -17.75 15.06
CA LEU A 110 -19.47 -16.49 14.96
C LEU A 110 -17.98 -16.60 15.37
N SER A 111 -17.65 -17.46 16.35
CA SER A 111 -16.28 -17.67 16.81
C SER A 111 -15.38 -18.27 15.71
N ILE A 112 -15.88 -19.27 14.98
CA ILE A 112 -15.13 -19.91 13.88
C ILE A 112 -14.95 -18.93 12.72
N PHE A 113 -16.02 -18.21 12.36
CA PHE A 113 -15.96 -17.18 11.31
C PHE A 113 -14.94 -16.09 11.62
N ARG A 114 -14.86 -15.61 12.86
CA ARG A 114 -13.84 -14.62 13.27
C ARG A 114 -12.43 -15.19 13.10
N THR A 115 -12.18 -16.42 13.54
CA THR A 115 -10.84 -17.03 13.42
C THR A 115 -10.39 -17.16 11.96
N ILE A 116 -11.27 -17.62 11.07
CA ILE A 116 -10.96 -17.74 9.64
C ILE A 116 -10.74 -16.37 9.01
N TYR A 117 -11.58 -15.39 9.37
CA TYR A 117 -11.47 -14.02 8.86
C TYR A 117 -10.16 -13.34 9.26
N PHE A 118 -9.67 -13.51 10.50
CA PHE A 118 -8.42 -12.90 10.95
C PHE A 118 -7.16 -13.66 10.50
N LEU A 119 -7.30 -14.87 9.96
CA LEU A 119 -6.17 -15.68 9.53
C LEU A 119 -5.26 -14.94 8.53
N PRO A 120 -5.78 -14.28 7.48
CA PRO A 120 -4.97 -13.56 6.51
C PRO A 120 -4.16 -12.42 7.11
N SER A 121 -4.75 -11.60 8.00
CA SER A 121 -4.06 -10.51 8.70
C SER A 121 -2.84 -10.96 9.51
N ILE A 122 -2.82 -12.21 9.98
CA ILE A 122 -1.73 -12.77 10.80
C ILE A 122 -0.72 -13.53 9.94
N THR A 123 -1.10 -13.94 8.72
CA THR A 123 -0.17 -14.64 7.81
C THR A 123 0.91 -13.71 7.26
N PRO A 124 2.20 -14.13 7.28
CA PRO A 124 3.27 -13.36 6.66
C PRO A 124 3.04 -13.18 5.16
N VAL A 125 3.17 -11.95 4.66
CA VAL A 125 2.93 -11.61 3.24
C VAL A 125 3.73 -12.49 2.28
N VAL A 126 4.98 -12.81 2.63
CA VAL A 126 5.86 -13.66 1.82
C VAL A 126 5.32 -15.10 1.73
N ALA A 127 4.86 -15.66 2.85
CA ALA A 127 4.29 -17.01 2.87
C ALA A 127 3.00 -17.07 2.04
N THR A 128 2.13 -16.08 2.21
CA THR A 128 0.92 -15.92 1.41
C THR A 128 1.23 -15.83 -0.08
N ALA A 129 2.25 -15.07 -0.47
CA ALA A 129 2.68 -14.98 -1.87
C ALA A 129 3.12 -16.32 -2.45
N ILE A 130 3.90 -17.10 -1.71
CA ILE A 130 4.36 -18.42 -2.16
C ILE A 130 3.18 -19.38 -2.34
N VAL A 131 2.22 -19.39 -1.41
CA VAL A 131 1.02 -20.22 -1.53
C VAL A 131 0.22 -19.84 -2.78
N TRP A 132 0.01 -18.54 -3.02
CA TRP A 132 -0.67 -18.08 -4.23
C TRP A 132 0.09 -18.42 -5.51
N LEU A 133 1.42 -18.34 -5.52
CA LEU A 133 2.23 -18.77 -6.65
C LEU A 133 2.03 -20.26 -6.97
N TRP A 134 1.96 -21.12 -5.95
CA TRP A 134 1.64 -22.54 -6.14
C TRP A 134 0.20 -22.77 -6.59
N MET A 135 -0.77 -22.00 -6.06
CA MET A 135 -2.16 -22.10 -6.47
C MET A 135 -2.40 -21.68 -7.93
N PHE A 136 -1.64 -20.68 -8.40
CA PHE A 136 -1.66 -20.16 -9.77
C PHE A 136 -0.70 -20.89 -10.72
N ASP A 137 -0.05 -21.97 -10.28
CA ASP A 137 0.84 -22.75 -11.13
C ASP A 137 0.08 -23.30 -12.36
N PRO A 138 0.59 -23.11 -13.60
CA PRO A 138 -0.13 -23.52 -14.79
C PRO A 138 -0.37 -25.03 -14.91
N ILE A 139 0.52 -25.84 -14.32
CA ILE A 139 0.58 -27.30 -14.52
C ILE A 139 -0.10 -28.03 -13.35
N ASN A 140 0.31 -27.74 -12.13
CA ASN A 140 -0.12 -28.42 -10.90
C ASN A 140 -0.96 -27.51 -9.97
N GLY A 141 -1.35 -26.31 -10.43
CA GLY A 141 -2.07 -25.36 -9.61
C GLY A 141 -3.51 -25.78 -9.33
N VAL A 142 -3.93 -25.63 -8.07
CA VAL A 142 -5.29 -25.95 -7.60
C VAL A 142 -6.35 -25.16 -8.39
N ILE A 143 -6.06 -23.90 -8.73
CA ILE A 143 -7.00 -23.04 -9.45
C ILE A 143 -7.24 -23.56 -10.87
N ASN A 144 -6.17 -23.94 -11.59
CA ASN A 144 -6.28 -24.50 -12.94
C ASN A 144 -6.92 -25.89 -12.93
N TYR A 145 -6.63 -26.71 -11.90
CA TYR A 145 -7.30 -27.98 -11.71
C TYR A 145 -8.82 -27.79 -11.56
N LEU A 146 -9.27 -26.86 -10.71
CA LEU A 146 -10.70 -26.56 -10.52
C LEU A 146 -11.36 -26.04 -11.81
N LEU A 147 -10.66 -25.19 -12.57
CA LEU A 147 -11.14 -24.73 -13.89
C LEU A 147 -11.26 -25.89 -14.90
N SER A 148 -10.33 -26.85 -14.87
CA SER A 148 -10.37 -28.01 -15.76
C SER A 148 -11.56 -28.93 -15.49
N VAL A 149 -12.00 -29.05 -14.24
CA VAL A 149 -13.23 -29.78 -13.87
C VAL A 149 -14.48 -29.14 -14.48
N ALA A 150 -14.47 -27.81 -14.63
CA ALA A 150 -15.50 -27.06 -15.35
C ALA A 150 -15.30 -27.03 -16.87
N GLY A 151 -14.30 -27.74 -17.41
CA GLY A 151 -13.99 -27.80 -18.84
C GLY A 151 -13.21 -26.60 -19.38
N ILE A 152 -12.70 -25.71 -18.51
CA ILE A 152 -11.96 -24.50 -18.90
C ILE A 152 -10.46 -24.78 -18.80
N GLN A 153 -9.72 -24.57 -19.90
CA GLN A 153 -8.26 -24.57 -19.84
C GLN A 153 -7.77 -23.31 -19.11
N GLY A 154 -7.18 -23.50 -17.94
CA GLY A 154 -6.70 -22.41 -17.10
C GLY A 154 -5.54 -21.65 -17.76
N PRO A 155 -5.55 -20.30 -17.72
CA PRO A 155 -4.49 -19.50 -18.33
C PRO A 155 -3.19 -19.61 -17.52
N PRO A 156 -2.02 -19.27 -18.11
CA PRO A 156 -0.80 -19.07 -17.36
C PRO A 156 -0.89 -17.73 -16.60
N TRP A 157 -1.47 -17.74 -15.40
CA TRP A 157 -1.80 -16.54 -14.61
C TRP A 157 -0.63 -15.56 -14.49
N MET A 158 0.55 -16.04 -14.07
CA MET A 158 1.75 -15.20 -13.89
C MET A 158 2.55 -14.99 -15.17
N GLY A 159 2.32 -15.81 -16.20
CA GLY A 159 3.01 -15.74 -17.49
C GLY A 159 2.27 -14.92 -18.56
N SER A 160 1.02 -14.54 -18.29
CA SER A 160 0.15 -13.88 -19.27
C SER A 160 -0.09 -12.40 -18.90
N PRO A 161 0.24 -11.45 -19.79
CA PRO A 161 0.00 -10.02 -19.56
C PRO A 161 -1.47 -9.65 -19.27
N THR A 162 -2.42 -10.47 -19.72
CA THR A 162 -3.85 -10.26 -19.49
C THR A 162 -4.29 -10.77 -18.13
N TRP A 163 -3.78 -11.92 -17.69
CA TRP A 163 -4.22 -12.61 -16.46
C TRP A 163 -3.40 -12.28 -15.22
N SER A 164 -2.19 -11.76 -15.35
CA SER A 164 -1.36 -11.42 -14.19
C SER A 164 -1.98 -10.32 -13.32
N LYS A 165 -2.61 -9.30 -13.93
CA LYS A 165 -3.24 -8.20 -13.17
C LYS A 165 -4.46 -8.69 -12.35
N PRO A 166 -5.44 -9.41 -12.95
CA PRO A 166 -6.50 -10.05 -12.18
C PRO A 166 -6.00 -11.00 -11.09
N ALA A 167 -4.95 -11.79 -11.36
CA ALA A 167 -4.37 -12.71 -10.36
C ALA A 167 -3.83 -11.95 -9.14
N LEU A 168 -3.14 -10.83 -9.34
CA LEU A 168 -2.68 -9.97 -8.25
C LEU A 168 -3.82 -9.33 -7.47
N ILE A 169 -4.90 -8.90 -8.16
CA ILE A 169 -6.09 -8.36 -7.49
C ILE A 169 -6.73 -9.46 -6.61
N LEU A 170 -6.92 -10.67 -7.14
CA LEU A 170 -7.47 -11.80 -6.38
C LEU A 170 -6.60 -12.16 -5.17
N MET A 171 -5.28 -12.21 -5.35
CA MET A 171 -4.35 -12.44 -4.25
C MET A 171 -4.46 -11.34 -3.18
N SER A 172 -4.63 -10.07 -3.59
CA SER A 172 -4.79 -8.95 -2.64
C SER A 172 -6.06 -9.05 -1.80
N MET A 173 -7.11 -9.72 -2.32
CA MET A 173 -8.36 -9.93 -1.56
C MET A 173 -8.17 -10.84 -0.35
N TRP A 174 -7.14 -11.69 -0.35
CA TRP A 174 -6.82 -12.52 0.82
C TRP A 174 -6.61 -11.64 2.05
N GLY A 175 -5.91 -10.51 1.92
CA GLY A 175 -5.59 -9.62 3.04
C GLY A 175 -6.69 -8.67 3.50
N VAL A 176 -7.93 -8.81 2.99
CA VAL A 176 -9.07 -7.97 3.43
C VAL A 176 -9.56 -8.37 4.83
N GLY A 177 -9.27 -9.61 5.25
CA GLY A 177 -9.61 -10.18 6.55
C GLY A 177 -8.63 -9.87 7.66
#